data_AF-W7RWE9-F1
#
_entry.id   AF-W7RWE9-F1
#
_cell.length_a   1.000
_cell.length_b   1.000
_cell.length_c   1.000
_cell.angle_alpha   90.00
_cell.angle_beta   90.00
_cell.angle_gamma   90.00
#
_symmetry.space_group_name_H-M   'P 1'
#
loop_
_entity.id
_entity.type
_entity.pdbx_description
1 polymer ?
#
loop_
_entity_poly.entity_id
_entity_poly.type
_entity_poly.pdbx_seq_one_letter_code
_entity_poly.pdbx_strand_id
1 'polypeptide(L)'
;MHVDIFVRPGDSLWHFSEVFKIPLPLILDSNTNINPQFLRVGQRIRIPGFVTINYQVKQGDSLWQIAQRYNLPLIAILLVNPGLHPNQLQIGQMIHIPQRLTWRLIDGKQNYTYNIMMNDIQRLVDAYPFLRSTTIGSSVLSKEIPELLIGNGTKRVHYNGSFHANEWITTPIILTFLNDYLLALTNQNNMSGLSLFPLYQQTTLSVVPMVNPDGVNLVIQGPPNDESLKNQLISWNNGSSDFSGWKANIHGVDLNDQFPAKWELESARNPKTPGPRDYGGERPLSEPEAIAMADLTKQRDFARVLAFHTQGRVIYWGFENLEPPESEVLVNEFSRVSGYEPIQSAGSYAGYKDWFIQDWRRPGFTVELGSGTNPLPISQFDDIYEEARGIFLAGLYM
;
A
#
# COMPACT_ATOMS: atom_id res chain seq x y z
N MET A 1 -4.54 18.52 5.49
CA MET A 1 -4.69 19.87 4.91
C MET A 1 -4.17 19.83 3.49
N HIS A 2 -5.06 19.96 2.52
CA HIS A 2 -4.78 19.82 1.09
C HIS A 2 -4.38 21.15 0.46
N VAL A 3 -3.63 21.10 -0.64
CA VAL A 3 -3.44 22.27 -1.50
C VAL A 3 -4.58 22.34 -2.50
N ASP A 4 -5.50 23.27 -2.26
CA ASP A 4 -6.61 23.54 -3.17
C ASP A 4 -6.29 24.74 -4.04
N ILE A 5 -6.22 24.50 -5.34
CA ILE A 5 -6.01 25.53 -6.35
C ILE A 5 -7.29 25.69 -7.14
N PHE A 6 -7.67 26.93 -7.38
CA PHE A 6 -8.83 27.25 -8.21
C PHE A 6 -8.37 27.86 -9.53
N VAL A 7 -8.88 27.33 -10.64
CA VAL A 7 -8.57 27.78 -12.00
C VAL A 7 -8.89 29.27 -12.14
N ARG A 8 -7.97 30.02 -12.73
CA ARG A 8 -8.13 31.43 -13.14
C ARG A 8 -8.17 31.55 -14.67
N PRO A 9 -8.55 32.71 -15.23
CA PRO A 9 -8.50 32.92 -16.67
C PRO A 9 -7.10 32.65 -17.25
N GLY A 10 -7.03 31.77 -18.25
CA GLY A 10 -5.79 31.41 -18.94
C GLY A 10 -4.97 30.29 -18.26
N ASP A 11 -5.37 29.80 -17.10
CA ASP A 11 -4.70 28.67 -16.46
C ASP A 11 -4.91 27.37 -17.27
N SER A 12 -3.91 26.48 -17.23
CA SER A 12 -3.96 25.14 -17.81
C SER A 12 -3.28 24.15 -16.85
N LEU A 13 -3.55 22.85 -17.00
CA LEU A 13 -2.83 21.84 -16.20
C LEU A 13 -1.33 21.82 -16.51
N TRP A 14 -0.93 22.17 -17.74
CA TRP A 14 0.47 22.38 -18.10
C TRP A 14 1.08 23.56 -17.34
N HIS A 15 0.36 24.68 -17.21
CA HIS A 15 0.81 25.80 -16.40
C HIS A 15 1.07 25.38 -14.93
N PHE A 16 0.16 24.59 -14.33
CA PHE A 16 0.36 24.09 -12.97
C PHE A 16 1.53 23.12 -12.86
N SER A 17 1.74 22.26 -13.86
CA SER A 17 2.93 21.39 -13.97
C SER A 17 4.23 22.20 -13.86
N GLU A 18 4.34 23.29 -14.61
CA GLU A 18 5.52 24.17 -14.59
C GLU A 18 5.68 24.89 -13.24
N VAL A 19 4.59 25.45 -12.69
CA VAL A 19 4.62 26.19 -11.42
C VAL A 19 5.03 25.30 -10.26
N PHE A 20 4.44 24.11 -10.17
CA PHE A 20 4.68 23.18 -9.06
C PHE A 20 5.77 22.16 -9.36
N LYS A 21 6.40 22.20 -10.53
CA LYS A 21 7.43 21.24 -10.98
C LYS A 21 7.00 19.79 -10.72
N ILE A 22 5.77 19.47 -11.09
CA ILE A 22 5.19 18.12 -10.99
C ILE A 22 4.97 17.63 -12.42
N PRO A 23 5.40 16.39 -12.78
CA PRO A 23 5.11 15.83 -14.09
C PRO A 23 3.62 15.91 -14.43
N LEU A 24 3.30 16.48 -15.60
CA LEU A 24 1.92 16.70 -16.05
C LEU A 24 1.02 15.45 -15.93
N PRO A 25 1.49 14.22 -16.27
CA PRO A 25 0.65 13.02 -16.10
C PRO A 25 0.21 12.76 -14.65
N LEU A 26 1.02 13.10 -13.64
CA LEU A 26 0.62 12.96 -12.24
C LEU A 26 -0.48 13.98 -11.87
N ILE A 27 -0.47 15.17 -12.45
CA ILE A 27 -1.55 16.15 -12.27
C ILE A 27 -2.82 15.69 -12.98
N LEU A 28 -2.71 15.17 -14.21
CA LEU A 28 -3.85 14.62 -14.94
C LEU A 28 -4.52 13.49 -14.17
N ASP A 29 -3.72 12.53 -13.69
CA ASP A 29 -4.20 11.37 -12.94
C ASP A 29 -4.71 11.74 -11.53
N SER A 30 -4.31 12.89 -10.99
CA SER A 30 -4.89 13.45 -9.76
C SER A 30 -6.27 14.09 -9.96
N ASN A 31 -6.68 14.31 -11.21
CA ASN A 31 -7.86 15.08 -11.60
C ASN A 31 -8.67 14.37 -12.69
N THR A 32 -8.84 13.04 -12.61
CA THR A 32 -9.47 12.21 -13.65
C THR A 32 -10.93 12.57 -13.96
N ASN A 33 -11.60 13.28 -13.06
CA ASN A 33 -12.98 13.77 -13.25
C ASN A 33 -13.05 15.12 -13.98
N ILE A 34 -11.92 15.66 -14.44
CA ILE A 34 -11.82 16.97 -15.12
C ILE A 34 -11.40 16.76 -16.57
N ASN A 35 -12.05 17.48 -17.49
CA ASN A 35 -11.58 17.55 -18.87
C ASN A 35 -10.43 18.57 -18.98
N PRO A 36 -9.19 18.16 -19.29
CA PRO A 36 -8.03 19.04 -19.30
C PRO A 36 -8.07 20.09 -20.42
N GLN A 37 -8.89 19.89 -21.47
CA GLN A 37 -9.04 20.85 -22.58
C GLN A 37 -10.00 22.00 -22.26
N PHE A 38 -10.86 21.84 -21.24
CA PHE A 38 -11.94 22.77 -20.93
C PHE A 38 -12.02 23.05 -19.43
N LEU A 39 -10.98 23.70 -18.89
CA LEU A 39 -10.97 24.14 -17.50
C LEU A 39 -11.94 25.33 -17.30
N ARG A 40 -12.74 25.27 -16.25
CA ARG A 40 -13.66 26.36 -15.88
C ARG A 40 -13.04 27.22 -14.79
N VAL A 41 -13.14 28.55 -14.89
CA VAL A 41 -12.72 29.44 -13.81
C VAL A 41 -13.44 29.08 -12.51
N GLY A 42 -12.69 29.01 -11.41
CA GLY A 42 -13.20 28.55 -10.11
C GLY A 42 -13.26 27.03 -9.95
N GLN A 43 -12.88 26.25 -10.95
CA GLN A 43 -12.76 24.80 -10.82
C GLN A 43 -11.58 24.44 -9.92
N ARG A 44 -11.79 23.52 -8.97
CA ARG A 44 -10.74 23.01 -8.08
C ARG A 44 -9.81 22.06 -8.85
N ILE A 45 -8.51 22.27 -8.73
CA ILE A 45 -7.43 21.41 -9.23
C ILE A 45 -6.63 20.90 -8.05
N ARG A 46 -6.39 19.59 -8.04
CA ARG A 46 -5.56 18.90 -7.06
C ARG A 46 -4.13 18.81 -7.55
N ILE A 47 -3.18 19.32 -6.75
CA ILE A 47 -1.74 19.19 -7.03
C ILE A 47 -1.14 18.18 -6.06
N PRO A 48 -0.60 17.04 -6.55
CA PRO A 48 -0.03 16.02 -5.68
C PRO A 48 1.34 16.44 -5.11
N GLY A 49 1.72 15.88 -3.97
CA GLY A 49 3.02 16.07 -3.34
C GLY A 49 3.17 17.38 -2.58
N PHE A 50 2.08 18.07 -2.28
CA PHE A 50 2.09 19.30 -1.49
C PHE A 50 1.05 19.28 -0.37
N VAL A 51 1.38 19.94 0.73
CA VAL A 51 0.46 20.26 1.83
C VAL A 51 0.37 21.77 2.01
N THR A 52 -0.75 22.22 2.57
CA THR A 52 -0.91 23.65 2.90
C THR A 52 -0.48 23.90 4.33
N ILE A 53 0.39 24.89 4.54
CA ILE A 53 0.70 25.44 5.86
C ILE A 53 0.15 26.86 6.00
N ASN A 54 -0.24 27.21 7.22
CA ASN A 54 -0.71 28.55 7.56
C ASN A 54 0.50 29.42 7.96
N TYR A 55 0.63 30.58 7.31
CA TYR A 55 1.66 31.57 7.61
C TYR A 55 1.01 32.88 8.03
N GLN A 56 1.39 33.39 9.20
CA GLN A 56 0.98 34.71 9.66
C GLN A 56 1.98 35.75 9.15
N VAL A 57 1.50 36.71 8.36
CA VAL A 57 2.30 37.81 7.81
C VAL A 57 2.88 38.64 8.95
N LYS A 58 4.20 38.87 8.91
CA LYS A 58 4.95 39.65 9.89
C LYS A 58 5.32 41.01 9.34
N GLN A 59 5.69 41.93 10.24
CA GLN A 59 6.21 43.23 9.85
C GLN A 59 7.44 43.07 8.94
N GLY A 60 7.43 43.76 7.80
CA GLY A 60 8.51 43.72 6.82
C GLY A 60 8.46 42.55 5.84
N ASP A 61 7.47 41.65 5.94
CA ASP A 61 7.27 40.60 4.94
C ASP A 61 6.77 41.19 3.61
N SER A 62 7.27 40.61 2.52
CA SER A 62 6.68 40.69 1.19
C SER A 62 6.40 39.29 0.67
N LEU A 63 5.41 39.14 -0.22
CA LEU A 63 5.14 37.82 -0.82
C LEU A 63 6.35 37.25 -1.56
N TRP A 64 7.19 38.10 -2.15
CA TRP A 64 8.41 37.67 -2.81
C TRP A 64 9.41 37.06 -1.83
N GLN A 65 9.66 37.71 -0.68
CA GLN A 65 10.55 37.17 0.36
C GLN A 65 9.99 35.87 0.96
N ILE A 66 8.68 35.80 1.17
CA ILE A 66 8.03 34.58 1.65
C ILE A 66 8.21 33.47 0.61
N ALA A 67 7.92 33.73 -0.68
CA ALA A 67 8.10 32.76 -1.76
C ALA A 67 9.54 32.23 -1.83
N GLN A 68 10.54 33.11 -1.75
CA GLN A 68 11.95 32.71 -1.71
C GLN A 68 12.28 31.83 -0.51
N ARG A 69 11.79 32.16 0.70
CA ARG A 69 12.03 31.37 1.91
C ARG A 69 11.55 29.93 1.77
N TYR A 70 10.45 29.70 1.05
CA TYR A 70 9.89 28.37 0.81
C TYR A 70 10.33 27.75 -0.52
N ASN A 71 11.25 28.37 -1.25
CA ASN A 71 11.70 27.94 -2.58
C ASN A 71 10.54 27.73 -3.58
N LEU A 72 9.61 28.68 -3.58
CA LEU A 72 8.44 28.69 -4.45
C LEU A 72 8.48 29.88 -5.40
N PRO A 73 7.91 29.75 -6.61
CA PRO A 73 7.58 30.93 -7.40
C PRO A 73 6.43 31.68 -6.72
N LEU A 74 6.45 33.03 -6.78
CA LEU A 74 5.41 33.89 -6.21
C LEU A 74 3.99 33.45 -6.62
N ILE A 75 3.84 33.03 -7.87
CA ILE A 75 2.56 32.58 -8.41
C ILE A 75 1.98 31.37 -7.67
N ALA A 76 2.80 30.47 -7.11
CA ALA A 76 2.33 29.32 -6.34
C ALA A 76 1.60 29.75 -5.06
N ILE A 77 2.09 30.80 -4.37
CA ILE A 77 1.41 31.36 -3.20
C ILE A 77 0.09 32.01 -3.61
N LEU A 78 0.05 32.73 -4.73
CA LEU A 78 -1.17 33.37 -5.21
C LEU A 78 -2.24 32.35 -5.64
N LEU A 79 -1.83 31.21 -6.19
CA LEU A 79 -2.74 30.14 -6.59
C LEU A 79 -3.48 29.49 -5.42
N VAL A 80 -2.86 29.43 -4.24
CA VAL A 80 -3.47 28.85 -3.03
C VAL A 80 -4.12 29.90 -2.12
N ASN A 81 -4.06 31.18 -2.50
CA ASN A 81 -4.74 32.27 -1.81
C ASN A 81 -5.57 33.11 -2.78
N PRO A 82 -6.73 32.59 -3.24
CA PRO A 82 -7.63 33.35 -4.10
C PRO A 82 -8.01 34.70 -3.45
N GLY A 83 -7.84 35.80 -4.18
CA GLY A 83 -8.14 37.16 -3.70
C GLY A 83 -7.01 37.84 -2.92
N LEU A 84 -5.86 37.18 -2.70
CA LEU A 84 -4.71 37.83 -2.07
C LEU A 84 -4.07 38.86 -3.01
N HIS A 85 -3.99 40.11 -2.53
CA HIS A 85 -3.36 41.20 -3.27
C HIS A 85 -1.88 41.34 -2.87
N PRO A 86 -0.92 41.13 -3.80
CA PRO A 86 0.52 41.11 -3.47
C PRO A 86 1.06 42.37 -2.78
N ASN A 87 0.50 43.53 -3.14
CA ASN A 87 0.97 44.84 -2.68
C ASN A 87 0.17 45.38 -1.48
N GLN A 88 -0.72 44.59 -0.90
CA GLN A 88 -1.61 44.99 0.20
C GLN A 88 -1.59 43.99 1.35
N LEU A 89 -0.44 43.35 1.59
CA LEU A 89 -0.27 42.46 2.73
C LEU A 89 -0.45 43.21 4.04
N GLN A 90 -1.27 42.65 4.93
CA GLN A 90 -1.51 43.20 6.26
C GLN A 90 -0.74 42.40 7.31
N ILE A 91 -0.10 43.09 8.25
CA ILE A 91 0.54 42.44 9.40
C ILE A 91 -0.52 41.66 10.18
N GLY A 92 -0.25 40.41 10.51
CA GLY A 92 -1.18 39.50 11.17
C GLY A 92 -2.13 38.75 10.22
N GLN A 93 -2.16 39.09 8.93
CA GLN A 93 -2.95 38.37 7.93
C GLN A 93 -2.48 36.91 7.82
N MET A 94 -3.43 35.97 7.84
CA MET A 94 -3.15 34.56 7.58
C MET A 94 -3.17 34.31 6.08
N ILE A 95 -2.11 33.70 5.56
CA ILE A 95 -2.01 33.22 4.18
C ILE A 95 -1.60 31.75 4.17
N HIS A 96 -1.97 31.05 3.12
CA HIS A 96 -1.63 29.66 2.87
C HIS A 96 -0.32 29.57 2.06
N ILE A 97 0.57 28.67 2.43
CA ILE A 97 1.80 28.39 1.67
C ILE A 97 1.76 26.93 1.23
N PRO A 98 1.92 26.62 -0.07
CA PRO A 98 2.03 25.25 -0.53
C PRO A 98 3.43 24.71 -0.23
N GLN A 99 3.54 23.79 0.72
CA GLN A 99 4.80 23.16 1.08
C GLN A 99 4.95 21.81 0.38
N ARG A 100 6.04 21.64 -0.36
CA ARG A 100 6.36 20.37 -1.01
C ARG A 100 6.69 19.31 0.04
N LEU A 101 6.12 18.13 -0.11
CA LEU A 101 6.44 16.96 0.70
C LEU A 101 7.77 16.36 0.26
N THR A 102 8.71 16.34 1.20
CA THR A 102 10.06 15.75 1.04
C THR A 102 10.39 14.75 2.14
N TRP A 103 9.39 14.39 2.94
CA TRP A 103 9.48 13.46 4.06
C TRP A 103 8.36 12.43 3.99
N ARG A 104 8.56 11.27 4.62
CA ARG A 104 7.52 10.25 4.75
C ARG A 104 6.36 10.79 5.58
N LEU A 105 5.15 10.58 5.09
CA LEU A 105 3.94 10.84 5.85
C LEU A 105 3.72 9.73 6.86
N ILE A 106 3.98 8.49 6.49
CA ILE A 106 3.73 7.35 7.38
C ILE A 106 4.93 7.08 8.29
N ASP A 107 4.64 6.50 9.45
CA ASP A 107 5.65 5.90 10.33
C ASP A 107 5.35 4.40 10.45
N GLY A 108 6.10 3.57 9.72
CA GLY A 108 5.90 2.13 9.71
C GLY A 108 6.52 1.41 10.92
N LYS A 109 7.45 2.04 11.64
CA LYS A 109 8.24 1.40 12.71
C LYS A 109 7.53 1.46 14.06
N GLN A 110 6.30 0.96 14.09
CA GLN A 110 5.43 0.91 15.26
C GLN A 110 4.48 -0.28 15.17
N ASN A 111 3.76 -0.57 16.26
CA ASN A 111 2.65 -1.53 16.24
C ASN A 111 1.56 -1.03 15.29
N TYR A 112 1.44 -1.66 14.12
CA TYR A 112 0.71 -1.10 12.99
C TYR A 112 -0.70 -1.69 12.87
N THR A 113 -1.65 -1.11 13.62
CA THR A 113 -3.06 -1.56 13.65
C THR A 113 -3.82 -1.16 12.37
N TYR A 114 -5.00 -1.76 12.16
CA TYR A 114 -5.93 -1.37 11.10
C TYR A 114 -6.24 0.14 11.09
N ASN A 115 -6.46 0.74 12.26
CA ASN A 115 -6.80 2.17 12.35
C ASN A 115 -5.61 3.06 11.93
N ILE A 116 -4.38 2.67 12.26
CA ILE A 116 -3.18 3.37 11.82
C ILE A 116 -3.06 3.26 10.30
N MET A 117 -3.23 2.06 9.75
CA MET A 117 -3.23 1.82 8.31
C MET A 117 -4.24 2.71 7.57
N MET A 118 -5.50 2.74 8.02
CA MET A 118 -6.54 3.55 7.36
C MET A 118 -6.25 5.05 7.43
N ASN A 119 -5.74 5.53 8.57
CA ASN A 119 -5.33 6.93 8.72
C ASN A 119 -4.16 7.27 7.78
N ASP A 120 -3.17 6.40 7.66
CA ASP A 120 -2.02 6.60 6.79
C ASP A 120 -2.39 6.51 5.31
N ILE A 121 -3.27 5.57 4.92
CA ILE A 121 -3.84 5.52 3.57
C ILE A 121 -4.56 6.84 3.25
N GLN A 122 -5.41 7.34 4.15
CA GLN A 122 -6.10 8.61 3.93
C GLN A 122 -5.09 9.75 3.73
N ARG A 123 -4.04 9.82 4.56
CA ARG A 123 -2.99 10.84 4.42
C ARG A 123 -2.23 10.74 3.10
N LEU A 124 -1.96 9.52 2.63
CA LEU A 124 -1.31 9.28 1.34
C LEU A 124 -2.21 9.65 0.16
N VAL A 125 -3.45 9.17 0.11
CA VAL A 125 -4.43 9.53 -0.94
C VAL A 125 -4.65 11.03 -0.96
N ASP A 126 -4.67 11.64 0.22
CA ASP A 126 -4.85 13.07 0.35
C ASP A 126 -3.70 13.87 -0.27
N ALA A 127 -2.47 13.48 0.07
CA ALA A 127 -1.27 14.13 -0.44
C ALA A 127 -0.99 13.81 -1.91
N TYR A 128 -1.44 12.65 -2.40
CA TYR A 128 -1.13 12.14 -3.73
C TYR A 128 -2.41 11.67 -4.43
N PRO A 129 -3.25 12.56 -4.96
CA PRO A 129 -4.58 12.16 -5.44
C PRO A 129 -4.60 11.27 -6.70
N PHE A 130 -3.44 11.04 -7.33
CA PHE A 130 -3.27 10.01 -8.35
C PHE A 130 -3.13 8.59 -7.75
N LEU A 131 -2.84 8.47 -6.45
CA LEU A 131 -3.01 7.23 -5.68
C LEU A 131 -4.50 7.08 -5.38
N ARG A 132 -5.12 6.06 -5.96
CA ARG A 132 -6.55 5.77 -5.73
C ARG A 132 -6.69 4.70 -4.67
N SER A 133 -7.71 4.83 -3.84
CA SER A 133 -8.10 3.80 -2.86
C SER A 133 -9.53 3.36 -3.14
N THR A 134 -9.76 2.04 -3.15
CA THR A 134 -11.09 1.44 -3.29
C THR A 134 -11.21 0.27 -2.32
N THR A 135 -12.42 -0.01 -1.84
CA THR A 135 -12.68 -1.17 -0.98
C THR A 135 -12.95 -2.41 -1.83
N ILE A 136 -12.27 -3.53 -1.56
CA ILE A 136 -12.45 -4.79 -2.30
C ILE A 136 -13.45 -5.74 -1.62
N GLY A 137 -13.77 -5.46 -0.37
CA GLY A 137 -14.65 -6.26 0.47
C GLY A 137 -14.49 -5.84 1.93
N SER A 138 -15.06 -6.64 2.82
CA SER A 138 -14.95 -6.42 4.26
C SER A 138 -14.51 -7.69 4.95
N SER A 139 -13.84 -7.54 6.09
CA SER A 139 -13.52 -8.64 6.99
C SER A 139 -14.75 -9.16 7.72
N VAL A 140 -14.59 -10.23 8.47
CA VAL A 140 -15.65 -10.80 9.33
C VAL A 140 -16.29 -9.76 10.26
N LEU A 141 -15.49 -8.93 10.93
CA LEU A 141 -15.98 -7.84 11.80
C LEU A 141 -16.31 -6.55 11.02
N SER A 142 -16.56 -6.68 9.71
CA SER A 142 -17.00 -5.58 8.83
C SER A 142 -15.98 -4.44 8.67
N LYS A 143 -14.68 -4.68 8.88
CA LYS A 143 -13.64 -3.71 8.52
C LYS A 143 -13.42 -3.74 7.02
N GLU A 144 -13.33 -2.57 6.39
CA GLU A 144 -13.07 -2.48 4.96
C GLU A 144 -11.67 -3.00 4.63
N ILE A 145 -11.53 -3.66 3.49
CA ILE A 145 -10.23 -4.11 2.97
C ILE A 145 -9.85 -3.20 1.80
N PRO A 146 -8.91 -2.26 1.96
CA PRO A 146 -8.56 -1.31 0.92
C PRO A 146 -7.58 -1.91 -0.11
N GLU A 147 -7.87 -1.67 -1.39
CA GLU A 147 -6.91 -1.73 -2.50
C GLU A 147 -6.43 -0.31 -2.82
N LEU A 148 -5.11 -0.15 -2.90
CA LEU A 148 -4.45 1.04 -3.41
C LEU A 148 -3.99 0.81 -4.86
N LEU A 149 -4.28 1.76 -5.74
CA LEU A 149 -3.96 1.70 -7.16
C LEU A 149 -3.08 2.89 -7.55
N ILE A 150 -1.93 2.60 -8.16
CA ILE A 150 -0.97 3.61 -8.62
C ILE A 150 -0.39 3.25 -9.99
N GLY A 151 -0.18 4.26 -10.84
CA GLY A 151 0.28 4.08 -12.22
C GLY A 151 -0.88 3.95 -13.21
N ASN A 152 -0.53 4.05 -14.49
CA ASN A 152 -1.49 4.04 -15.60
C ASN A 152 -1.08 3.10 -16.75
N GLY A 153 -0.07 2.26 -16.52
CA GLY A 153 0.39 1.32 -17.51
C GLY A 153 -0.40 0.02 -17.56
N THR A 154 -0.20 -0.73 -18.65
CA THR A 154 -0.96 -1.96 -18.92
C THR A 154 -0.46 -3.19 -18.15
N LYS A 155 0.81 -3.20 -17.70
CA LYS A 155 1.35 -4.27 -16.88
C LYS A 155 0.82 -4.13 -15.45
N ARG A 156 -0.14 -4.98 -15.07
CA ARG A 156 -0.73 -4.95 -13.73
C ARG A 156 0.03 -5.85 -12.77
N VAL A 157 0.58 -5.28 -11.72
CA VAL A 157 1.35 -6.00 -10.68
C VAL A 157 0.59 -5.88 -9.38
N HIS A 158 0.50 -6.96 -8.60
CA HIS A 158 -0.23 -6.96 -7.34
C HIS A 158 0.65 -7.34 -6.15
N TYR A 159 0.62 -6.54 -5.10
CA TYR A 159 1.26 -6.80 -3.80
C TYR A 159 0.20 -6.92 -2.71
N ASN A 160 0.39 -7.85 -1.78
CA ASN A 160 -0.45 -7.91 -0.58
C ASN A 160 0.35 -8.36 0.64
N GLY A 161 -0.18 -8.06 1.83
CA GLY A 161 0.43 -8.42 3.10
C GLY A 161 -0.60 -8.76 4.17
N SER A 162 -0.11 -9.28 5.29
CA SER A 162 -0.92 -9.66 6.46
C SER A 162 -2.10 -10.57 6.11
N PHE A 163 -1.86 -11.60 5.29
CA PHE A 163 -2.76 -12.76 5.23
C PHE A 163 -2.80 -13.44 6.60
N HIS A 164 -1.63 -13.63 7.20
CA HIS A 164 -1.48 -14.09 8.57
C HIS A 164 -1.38 -12.92 9.54
N ALA A 165 -2.12 -13.01 10.64
CA ALA A 165 -2.26 -11.94 11.62
C ALA A 165 -0.96 -11.59 12.37
N ASN A 166 -0.15 -12.58 12.72
CA ASN A 166 1.14 -12.40 13.38
C ASN A 166 2.27 -11.97 12.44
N GLU A 167 1.99 -11.82 11.15
CA GLU A 167 2.92 -11.35 10.10
C GLU A 167 2.63 -9.88 9.74
N TRP A 168 1.99 -9.15 10.67
CA TRP A 168 1.48 -7.80 10.48
C TRP A 168 2.52 -6.78 10.04
N ILE A 169 3.81 -7.02 10.28
CA ILE A 169 4.92 -6.15 9.87
C ILE A 169 5.03 -5.98 8.35
N THR A 170 4.50 -6.93 7.58
CA THR A 170 4.43 -6.85 6.10
C THR A 170 3.64 -5.62 5.64
N THR A 171 2.54 -5.27 6.31
CA THR A 171 1.71 -4.10 6.00
C THR A 171 2.50 -2.77 6.02
N PRO A 172 3.14 -2.37 7.14
CA PRO A 172 3.89 -1.12 7.18
C PRO A 172 5.14 -1.12 6.28
N ILE A 173 5.74 -2.27 5.99
CA ILE A 173 6.83 -2.39 5.00
C ILE A 173 6.33 -2.02 3.60
N ILE A 174 5.21 -2.60 3.16
CA ILE A 174 4.59 -2.30 1.86
C ILE A 174 4.20 -0.82 1.77
N LEU A 175 3.56 -0.27 2.82
CA LEU A 175 3.15 1.14 2.81
C LEU A 175 4.34 2.10 2.84
N THR A 176 5.45 1.72 3.49
CA THR A 176 6.67 2.54 3.53
C THR A 176 7.29 2.61 2.14
N PHE A 177 7.33 1.49 1.43
CA PHE A 177 7.72 1.46 0.03
C PHE A 177 6.82 2.37 -0.82
N LEU A 178 5.51 2.25 -0.66
CA LEU A 178 4.56 3.07 -1.41
C LEU A 178 4.75 4.57 -1.13
N ASN A 179 4.96 4.97 0.12
CA ASN A 179 5.23 6.36 0.45
C ASN A 179 6.52 6.86 -0.21
N ASP A 180 7.60 6.08 -0.18
CA ASP A 180 8.86 6.46 -0.82
C ASP A 180 8.73 6.53 -2.34
N TYR A 181 7.99 5.60 -2.96
CA TYR A 181 7.68 5.60 -4.38
C TYR A 181 6.91 6.88 -4.77
N LEU A 182 5.90 7.27 -3.99
CA LEU A 182 5.13 8.51 -4.18
C LEU A 182 5.99 9.78 -4.04
N LEU A 183 6.87 9.81 -3.03
CA LEU A 183 7.81 10.90 -2.83
C LEU A 183 8.78 11.02 -4.01
N ALA A 184 9.33 9.91 -4.48
CA ALA A 184 10.26 9.90 -5.59
C ALA A 184 9.60 10.35 -6.90
N LEU A 185 8.33 9.98 -7.16
CA LEU A 185 7.58 10.48 -8.32
C LEU A 185 7.36 11.99 -8.29
N THR A 186 6.92 12.56 -7.17
CA THR A 186 6.58 14.00 -7.08
C THR A 186 7.80 14.89 -6.89
N ASN A 187 8.90 14.36 -6.36
CA ASN A 187 10.18 15.06 -6.24
C ASN A 187 11.12 14.77 -7.41
N GLN A 188 10.74 13.87 -8.33
CA GLN A 188 11.55 13.45 -9.48
C GLN A 188 12.93 12.89 -9.06
N ASN A 189 12.96 12.21 -7.91
CA ASN A 189 14.14 11.55 -7.38
C ASN A 189 14.23 10.11 -7.90
N ASN A 190 15.44 9.57 -7.94
CA ASN A 190 15.65 8.15 -8.19
C ASN A 190 15.47 7.33 -6.91
N MET A 191 15.08 6.07 -7.05
CA MET A 191 15.05 5.09 -5.96
C MET A 191 15.92 3.90 -6.35
N SER A 192 16.93 3.59 -5.53
CA SER A 192 17.94 2.56 -5.87
C SER A 192 18.58 2.78 -7.26
N GLY A 193 18.78 4.03 -7.68
CA GLY A 193 19.32 4.39 -8.99
C GLY A 193 18.32 4.36 -10.16
N LEU A 194 17.06 3.96 -9.91
CA LEU A 194 16.02 3.88 -10.94
C LEU A 194 15.16 5.15 -10.99
N SER A 195 14.87 5.62 -12.20
CA SER A 195 13.83 6.62 -12.42
C SER A 195 12.46 5.93 -12.34
N LEU A 196 11.56 6.48 -11.51
CA LEU A 196 10.27 5.83 -11.23
C LEU A 196 9.15 6.23 -12.20
N PHE A 197 9.30 7.37 -12.89
CA PHE A 197 8.26 7.84 -13.79
C PHE A 197 8.00 6.87 -14.97
N PRO A 198 9.03 6.27 -15.61
CA PRO A 198 8.80 5.20 -16.58
C PRO A 198 8.04 4.00 -15.99
N LEU A 199 8.32 3.62 -14.74
CA LEU A 199 7.61 2.51 -14.08
C LEU A 199 6.14 2.86 -13.87
N TYR A 200 5.84 4.08 -13.44
CA TYR A 200 4.48 4.59 -13.32
C TYR A 200 3.70 4.53 -14.64
N GLN A 201 4.35 4.80 -15.77
CA GLN A 201 3.72 4.77 -17.10
C GLN A 201 3.57 3.35 -17.67
N GLN A 202 4.43 2.42 -17.27
CA GLN A 202 4.44 1.06 -17.79
C GLN A 202 3.60 0.09 -16.94
N THR A 203 3.41 0.43 -15.66
CA THR A 203 2.72 -0.42 -14.69
C THR A 203 1.48 0.22 -14.11
N THR A 204 0.53 -0.63 -13.72
CA THR A 204 -0.45 -0.30 -12.69
C THR A 204 -0.18 -1.22 -11.52
N LEU A 205 0.30 -0.67 -10.40
CA LEU A 205 0.50 -1.40 -9.16
C LEU A 205 -0.79 -1.37 -8.33
N SER A 206 -1.27 -2.56 -8.01
CA SER A 206 -2.36 -2.83 -7.06
C SER A 206 -1.76 -3.30 -5.74
N VAL A 207 -2.21 -2.74 -4.62
CA VAL A 207 -1.72 -3.11 -3.29
C VAL A 207 -2.90 -3.34 -2.35
N VAL A 208 -2.96 -4.50 -1.71
CA VAL A 208 -3.84 -4.74 -0.55
C VAL A 208 -2.95 -4.89 0.69
N PRO A 209 -2.73 -3.81 1.46
CA PRO A 209 -1.68 -3.81 2.49
C PRO A 209 -1.94 -4.78 3.63
N MET A 210 -3.22 -4.99 3.98
CA MET A 210 -3.64 -5.84 5.10
C MET A 210 -4.88 -6.63 4.70
N VAL A 211 -4.71 -7.93 4.46
CA VAL A 211 -5.82 -8.83 4.12
C VAL A 211 -6.63 -9.23 5.35
N ASN A 212 -5.98 -9.39 6.51
CA ASN A 212 -6.58 -9.86 7.76
C ASN A 212 -6.66 -8.76 8.85
N PRO A 213 -7.48 -7.71 8.68
CA PRO A 213 -7.51 -6.60 9.64
C PRO A 213 -8.10 -6.97 11.01
N ASP A 214 -8.86 -8.06 11.11
CA ASP A 214 -9.38 -8.54 12.38
C ASP A 214 -8.35 -9.32 13.17
N GLY A 215 -7.68 -10.28 12.54
CA GLY A 215 -6.59 -11.02 13.16
C GLY A 215 -5.43 -10.11 13.55
N VAL A 216 -5.03 -9.16 12.70
CA VAL A 216 -3.94 -8.21 13.04
C VAL A 216 -4.28 -7.41 14.29
N ASN A 217 -5.50 -6.87 14.39
CA ASN A 217 -5.91 -6.16 15.60
C ASN A 217 -5.96 -7.10 16.82
N LEU A 218 -6.38 -8.37 16.65
CA LEU A 218 -6.35 -9.36 17.72
C LEU A 218 -4.92 -9.55 18.26
N VAL A 219 -3.93 -9.71 17.37
CA VAL A 219 -2.51 -9.88 17.73
C VAL A 219 -1.96 -8.65 18.46
N ILE A 220 -2.28 -7.43 17.98
CA ILE A 220 -1.67 -6.19 18.48
C ILE A 220 -2.40 -5.63 19.70
N GLN A 221 -3.73 -5.67 19.70
CA GLN A 221 -4.59 -5.00 20.69
C GLN A 221 -5.30 -5.97 21.64
N GLY A 222 -5.29 -7.27 21.34
CA GLY A 222 -6.09 -8.27 22.04
C GLY A 222 -7.51 -8.39 21.49
N PRO A 223 -8.34 -9.24 22.12
CA PRO A 223 -9.66 -9.60 21.61
C PRO A 223 -10.64 -8.42 21.68
N PRO A 224 -11.68 -8.40 20.82
CA PRO A 224 -12.76 -7.42 20.89
C PRO A 224 -13.48 -7.45 22.26
N ASN A 225 -14.20 -6.37 22.57
CA ASN A 225 -14.99 -6.25 23.80
C ASN A 225 -16.24 -7.15 23.83
N ASP A 226 -16.55 -7.86 22.75
CA ASP A 226 -17.60 -8.88 22.74
C ASP A 226 -17.15 -10.09 23.57
N GLU A 227 -17.75 -10.28 24.74
CA GLU A 227 -17.37 -11.34 25.67
C GLU A 227 -17.61 -12.75 25.10
N SER A 228 -18.60 -12.95 24.21
CA SER A 228 -18.83 -14.26 23.60
C SER A 228 -17.69 -14.61 22.65
N LEU A 229 -17.37 -13.69 21.74
CA LEU A 229 -16.27 -13.87 20.79
C LEU A 229 -14.93 -13.98 21.50
N LYS A 230 -14.68 -13.14 22.52
CA LYS A 230 -13.46 -13.21 23.34
C LYS A 230 -13.29 -14.56 24.02
N ASN A 231 -14.33 -15.10 24.66
CA ASN A 231 -14.27 -16.42 25.29
C ASN A 231 -14.04 -17.53 24.27
N GLN A 232 -14.64 -17.42 23.09
CA GLN A 232 -14.42 -18.35 21.98
C GLN A 232 -12.98 -18.31 21.47
N LEU A 233 -12.41 -17.11 21.24
CA LEU A 233 -11.03 -16.91 20.83
C LEU A 233 -10.04 -17.48 21.86
N ILE A 234 -10.26 -17.24 23.15
CA ILE A 234 -9.43 -17.79 24.22
C ILE A 234 -9.52 -19.32 24.22
N SER A 235 -10.72 -19.89 24.06
CA SER A 235 -10.92 -21.34 23.97
C SER A 235 -10.15 -21.95 22.80
N TRP A 236 -10.27 -21.34 21.60
CA TRP A 236 -9.51 -21.74 20.42
C TRP A 236 -8.01 -21.56 20.60
N ASN A 237 -7.58 -20.59 21.39
CA ASN A 237 -6.19 -20.34 21.75
C ASN A 237 -5.71 -21.18 22.97
N ASN A 238 -6.31 -22.36 23.20
CA ASN A 238 -5.96 -23.28 24.29
C ASN A 238 -6.02 -22.65 25.69
N GLY A 239 -6.98 -21.75 25.92
CA GLY A 239 -7.15 -21.03 27.18
C GLY A 239 -6.21 -19.83 27.36
N SER A 240 -5.33 -19.54 26.39
CA SER A 240 -4.41 -18.40 26.45
C SER A 240 -5.08 -17.09 26.04
N SER A 241 -4.85 -16.04 26.82
CA SER A 241 -5.18 -14.65 26.46
C SER A 241 -4.06 -13.93 25.70
N ASP A 242 -2.90 -14.59 25.50
CA ASP A 242 -1.83 -14.11 24.65
C ASP A 242 -2.06 -14.57 23.21
N PHE A 243 -2.41 -13.61 22.34
CA PHE A 243 -2.70 -13.84 20.93
C PHE A 243 -1.52 -13.52 20.02
N SER A 244 -0.32 -13.25 20.55
CA SER A 244 0.85 -12.89 19.73
C SER A 244 1.16 -13.92 18.64
N GLY A 245 0.94 -15.21 18.92
CA GLY A 245 1.10 -16.31 17.98
C GLY A 245 -0.08 -16.58 17.04
N TRP A 246 -1.16 -15.80 17.09
CA TRP A 246 -2.35 -16.01 16.27
C TRP A 246 -2.08 -15.69 14.80
N LYS A 247 -2.27 -16.68 13.92
CA LYS A 247 -2.03 -16.61 12.46
C LYS A 247 -3.34 -16.39 11.70
N ALA A 248 -4.40 -17.07 12.11
CA ALA A 248 -5.70 -17.11 11.43
C ALA A 248 -6.46 -15.75 11.42
N ASN A 249 -7.59 -15.69 10.71
CA ASN A 249 -8.57 -14.60 10.87
C ASN A 249 -9.32 -14.72 12.21
N ILE A 250 -10.30 -13.84 12.43
CA ILE A 250 -11.06 -13.79 13.69
C ILE A 250 -11.99 -14.99 13.91
N HIS A 251 -12.35 -15.71 12.84
CA HIS A 251 -13.07 -16.98 12.91
C HIS A 251 -12.14 -18.19 13.14
N GLY A 252 -10.84 -17.97 13.32
CA GLY A 252 -9.88 -19.05 13.50
C GLY A 252 -9.61 -19.85 12.21
N VAL A 253 -9.85 -19.24 11.04
CA VAL A 253 -9.55 -19.81 9.72
C VAL A 253 -8.28 -19.20 9.15
N ASP A 254 -7.39 -20.04 8.67
CA ASP A 254 -6.18 -19.63 7.97
C ASP A 254 -6.51 -19.14 6.56
N LEU A 255 -6.35 -17.83 6.33
CA LEU A 255 -6.71 -17.20 5.06
C LEU A 255 -5.82 -17.65 3.90
N ASN A 256 -4.59 -18.11 4.16
CA ASN A 256 -3.72 -18.63 3.11
C ASN A 256 -3.88 -20.14 2.90
N ASP A 257 -4.86 -20.77 3.56
CA ASP A 257 -5.32 -22.14 3.27
C ASP A 257 -6.77 -22.14 2.73
N GLN A 258 -7.20 -21.03 2.12
CA GLN A 258 -8.58 -20.84 1.65
C GLN A 258 -8.73 -20.90 0.12
N PHE A 259 -7.65 -20.92 -0.65
CA PHE A 259 -7.74 -20.87 -2.11
C PHE A 259 -7.84 -22.26 -2.73
N PRO A 260 -8.58 -22.43 -3.85
CA PRO A 260 -8.87 -23.74 -4.45
C PRO A 260 -7.70 -24.29 -5.29
N ALA A 261 -6.53 -24.41 -4.66
CA ALA A 261 -5.33 -24.99 -5.24
C ALA A 261 -4.97 -26.26 -4.48
N LYS A 262 -5.56 -27.40 -4.87
CA LYS A 262 -5.46 -28.67 -4.13
C LYS A 262 -5.86 -28.55 -2.65
N TRP A 263 -6.88 -27.73 -2.37
CA TRP A 263 -7.36 -27.45 -1.01
C TRP A 263 -7.71 -28.71 -0.23
N GLU A 264 -8.30 -29.72 -0.87
CA GLU A 264 -8.66 -30.97 -0.22
C GLU A 264 -7.43 -31.70 0.34
N LEU A 265 -6.27 -31.60 -0.33
CA LEU A 265 -5.02 -32.18 0.15
C LEU A 265 -4.44 -31.41 1.33
N GLU A 266 -4.50 -30.07 1.29
CA GLU A 266 -4.08 -29.20 2.41
C GLU A 266 -4.97 -29.43 3.63
N SER A 267 -6.28 -29.34 3.42
CA SER A 267 -7.29 -29.57 4.43
C SER A 267 -7.08 -30.94 5.07
N ALA A 268 -6.85 -32.01 4.29
CA ALA A 268 -6.65 -33.37 4.80
C ALA A 268 -5.58 -33.49 5.91
N ARG A 269 -4.48 -32.75 5.80
CA ARG A 269 -3.36 -32.77 6.77
C ARG A 269 -3.48 -31.72 7.89
N ASN A 270 -4.35 -30.73 7.71
CA ASN A 270 -4.52 -29.63 8.64
C ASN A 270 -5.56 -29.90 9.74
N PRO A 271 -5.60 -29.08 10.81
CA PRO A 271 -6.66 -29.11 11.81
C PRO A 271 -8.06 -29.08 11.17
N LYS A 272 -9.06 -29.63 11.88
CA LYS A 272 -10.46 -29.73 11.39
C LYS A 272 -11.42 -28.78 12.08
N THR A 273 -10.90 -27.95 12.97
CA THR A 273 -11.68 -27.01 13.76
C THR A 273 -10.97 -25.68 13.81
N PRO A 274 -11.71 -24.56 13.93
CA PRO A 274 -11.15 -23.24 14.15
C PRO A 274 -10.08 -23.20 15.24
N GLY A 275 -9.05 -22.40 15.02
CA GLY A 275 -7.90 -22.32 15.90
C GLY A 275 -6.96 -21.18 15.55
N PRO A 276 -5.83 -21.06 16.26
CA PRO A 276 -4.87 -19.99 16.04
C PRO A 276 -4.16 -20.07 14.69
N ARG A 277 -4.16 -21.23 14.02
CA ARG A 277 -3.40 -21.47 12.78
C ARG A 277 -3.88 -22.69 12.00
N ASP A 278 -3.59 -22.69 10.71
CA ASP A 278 -3.62 -23.83 9.78
C ASP A 278 -5.00 -24.50 9.55
N TYR A 279 -6.07 -24.14 10.28
CA TYR A 279 -7.43 -24.57 9.92
C TYR A 279 -7.91 -23.87 8.65
N GLY A 280 -7.96 -24.59 7.54
CA GLY A 280 -8.32 -24.04 6.22
C GLY A 280 -9.81 -23.84 5.95
N GLY A 281 -10.69 -23.86 6.97
CA GLY A 281 -12.14 -23.68 6.82
C GLY A 281 -12.91 -24.93 6.41
N GLU A 282 -14.23 -24.80 6.23
CA GLU A 282 -15.11 -25.93 5.84
C GLU A 282 -15.05 -26.24 4.33
N ARG A 283 -14.71 -25.23 3.52
CA ARG A 283 -14.55 -25.30 2.07
C ARG A 283 -13.64 -24.15 1.60
N PRO A 284 -13.08 -24.23 0.38
CA PRO A 284 -12.38 -23.09 -0.21
C PRO A 284 -13.27 -21.86 -0.27
N LEU A 285 -12.66 -20.69 -0.09
CA LEU A 285 -13.31 -19.37 -0.17
C LEU A 285 -14.59 -19.32 0.69
N SER A 286 -14.47 -19.70 1.96
CA SER A 286 -15.53 -19.53 2.96
C SER A 286 -15.45 -18.18 3.65
N GLU A 287 -14.24 -17.66 3.86
CA GLU A 287 -14.01 -16.41 4.57
C GLU A 287 -14.14 -15.18 3.67
N PRO A 288 -14.75 -14.09 4.16
CA PRO A 288 -15.00 -12.91 3.36
C PRO A 288 -13.71 -12.22 2.89
N GLU A 289 -12.62 -12.28 3.68
CA GLU A 289 -11.31 -11.76 3.29
C GLU A 289 -10.73 -12.51 2.08
N ALA A 290 -10.80 -13.85 2.10
CA ALA A 290 -10.31 -14.70 1.02
C ALA A 290 -11.17 -14.53 -0.25
N ILE A 291 -12.50 -14.41 -0.09
CA ILE A 291 -13.43 -14.12 -1.19
C ILE A 291 -13.07 -12.77 -1.84
N ALA A 292 -12.86 -11.72 -1.04
CA ALA A 292 -12.51 -10.39 -1.55
C ALA A 292 -11.22 -10.42 -2.39
N MET A 293 -10.19 -11.13 -1.91
CA MET A 293 -8.93 -11.31 -2.65
C MET A 293 -9.11 -12.12 -3.94
N ALA A 294 -9.91 -13.19 -3.90
CA ALA A 294 -10.20 -13.99 -5.08
C ALA A 294 -10.94 -13.18 -6.15
N ASP A 295 -11.93 -12.39 -5.75
CA ASP A 295 -12.70 -11.57 -6.68
C ASP A 295 -11.88 -10.42 -7.24
N LEU A 296 -11.03 -9.77 -6.44
CA LEU A 296 -10.07 -8.78 -6.92
C LEU A 296 -9.18 -9.37 -8.02
N THR A 297 -8.62 -10.55 -7.78
CA THR A 297 -7.69 -11.23 -8.69
C THR A 297 -8.34 -11.52 -10.04
N LYS A 298 -9.59 -12.02 -10.03
CA LYS A 298 -10.39 -12.26 -11.24
C LYS A 298 -10.70 -10.97 -12.00
N GLN A 299 -10.97 -9.87 -11.29
CA GLN A 299 -11.36 -8.60 -11.90
C GLN A 299 -10.19 -7.82 -12.50
N ARG A 300 -8.98 -7.95 -11.94
CA ARG A 300 -7.84 -7.11 -12.30
C ARG A 300 -6.94 -7.71 -13.37
N ASP A 301 -6.95 -9.02 -13.60
CA ASP A 301 -6.10 -9.68 -14.61
C ASP A 301 -4.61 -9.32 -14.41
N PHE A 302 -4.06 -9.70 -13.26
CA PHE A 302 -2.68 -9.36 -12.90
C PHE A 302 -1.67 -10.10 -13.79
N ALA A 303 -0.62 -9.40 -14.22
CA ALA A 303 0.54 -10.00 -14.87
C ALA A 303 1.37 -10.83 -13.90
N ARG A 304 1.40 -10.45 -12.62
CA ARG A 304 2.02 -11.21 -11.52
C ARG A 304 1.52 -10.77 -10.15
N VAL A 305 1.68 -11.65 -9.17
CA VAL A 305 1.32 -11.39 -7.76
C VAL A 305 2.49 -11.68 -6.82
N LEU A 306 2.69 -10.85 -5.81
CA LEU A 306 3.64 -11.07 -4.72
C LEU A 306 2.87 -10.97 -3.39
N ALA A 307 2.74 -12.10 -2.71
CA ALA A 307 2.18 -12.18 -1.37
C ALA A 307 3.30 -12.11 -0.34
N PHE A 308 3.31 -11.06 0.47
CA PHE A 308 4.33 -10.85 1.49
C PHE A 308 3.90 -11.46 2.81
N HIS A 309 4.76 -12.32 3.34
CA HIS A 309 4.62 -13.07 4.57
C HIS A 309 5.86 -12.86 5.43
N THR A 310 5.89 -13.45 6.61
CA THR A 310 7.11 -13.64 7.40
C THR A 310 7.11 -15.08 7.93
N GLN A 311 8.21 -15.81 7.99
CA GLN A 311 9.60 -15.36 7.95
C GLN A 311 10.51 -16.42 7.34
N GLY A 312 11.72 -16.00 6.95
CA GLY A 312 12.77 -16.93 6.53
C GLY A 312 13.78 -16.35 5.55
N ARG A 313 13.55 -15.13 5.02
CA ARG A 313 14.32 -14.55 3.91
C ARG A 313 14.32 -15.46 2.69
N VAL A 314 13.15 -16.03 2.38
CA VAL A 314 12.96 -16.96 1.25
C VAL A 314 11.86 -16.45 0.31
N ILE A 315 11.93 -16.86 -0.95
CA ILE A 315 10.92 -16.54 -1.96
C ILE A 315 10.44 -17.84 -2.60
N TYR A 316 9.20 -18.24 -2.30
CA TYR A 316 8.57 -19.37 -2.96
C TYR A 316 7.92 -18.94 -4.27
N TRP A 317 8.17 -19.66 -5.36
CA TRP A 317 7.79 -19.17 -6.70
C TRP A 317 7.17 -20.20 -7.66
N GLY A 318 7.14 -21.49 -7.29
CA GLY A 318 6.56 -22.56 -8.11
C GLY A 318 5.35 -23.22 -7.47
N PHE A 319 4.57 -23.93 -8.27
CA PHE A 319 3.45 -24.77 -7.83
C PHE A 319 3.22 -25.88 -8.85
N GLU A 320 3.50 -27.14 -8.48
CA GLU A 320 3.23 -28.32 -9.33
C GLU A 320 3.82 -28.25 -10.76
N ASN A 321 4.93 -27.52 -10.92
CA ASN A 321 5.56 -27.23 -12.23
C ASN A 321 4.62 -26.49 -13.19
N LEU A 322 3.68 -25.71 -12.66
CA LEU A 322 2.70 -24.95 -13.42
C LEU A 322 3.08 -23.48 -13.57
N GLU A 323 4.10 -23.03 -12.85
CA GLU A 323 4.71 -21.72 -13.01
C GLU A 323 5.30 -21.55 -14.42
N PRO A 324 5.14 -20.38 -15.05
CA PRO A 324 5.75 -20.14 -16.35
C PRO A 324 7.28 -20.00 -16.22
N PRO A 325 8.06 -20.27 -17.29
CA PRO A 325 9.52 -20.18 -17.27
C PRO A 325 10.06 -18.80 -16.86
N GLU A 326 9.33 -17.73 -17.15
CA GLU A 326 9.71 -16.37 -16.76
C GLU A 326 9.74 -16.15 -15.24
N SER A 327 9.07 -17.00 -14.45
CA SER A 327 9.10 -16.94 -12.98
C SER A 327 10.51 -17.16 -12.42
N GLU A 328 11.32 -18.01 -13.06
CA GLU A 328 12.70 -18.26 -12.65
C GLU A 328 13.58 -17.03 -12.89
N VAL A 329 13.39 -16.34 -14.01
CA VAL A 329 14.11 -15.08 -14.31
C VAL A 329 13.77 -14.01 -13.27
N LEU A 330 12.50 -13.90 -12.90
CA LEU A 330 12.01 -12.94 -11.91
C LEU A 330 12.53 -13.24 -10.51
N VAL A 331 12.45 -14.49 -10.06
CA VAL A 331 12.87 -14.84 -8.70
C VAL A 331 14.39 -14.70 -8.52
N ASN A 332 15.17 -14.98 -9.57
CA ASN A 332 16.61 -14.78 -9.55
C ASN A 332 16.95 -13.29 -9.44
N GLU A 333 16.18 -12.41 -10.08
CA GLU A 333 16.35 -10.97 -9.91
C GLU A 333 15.96 -10.53 -8.50
N PHE A 334 14.85 -11.05 -7.96
CA PHE A 334 14.43 -10.76 -6.58
C PHE A 334 15.48 -11.21 -5.57
N SER A 335 16.05 -12.39 -5.76
CA SER A 335 17.16 -12.92 -4.96
C SER A 335 18.39 -12.01 -5.06
N ARG A 336 18.78 -11.59 -6.26
CA ARG A 336 19.94 -10.72 -6.49
C ARG A 336 19.83 -9.37 -5.75
N VAL A 337 18.65 -8.77 -5.72
CA VAL A 337 18.44 -7.43 -5.13
C VAL A 337 18.17 -7.44 -3.62
N SER A 338 17.78 -8.58 -3.05
CA SER A 338 17.41 -8.70 -1.63
C SER A 338 18.32 -9.62 -0.80
N GLY A 339 19.04 -10.53 -1.47
CA GLY A 339 19.74 -11.63 -0.84
C GLY A 339 18.84 -12.76 -0.35
N TYR A 340 17.57 -12.80 -0.74
CA TYR A 340 16.63 -13.85 -0.30
C TYR A 340 16.80 -15.11 -1.14
N GLU A 341 16.62 -16.27 -0.52
CA GLU A 341 16.79 -17.55 -1.20
C GLU A 341 15.56 -17.92 -2.03
N PRO A 342 15.70 -18.17 -3.34
CA PRO A 342 14.60 -18.64 -4.17
C PRO A 342 14.35 -20.13 -3.95
N ILE A 343 13.14 -20.50 -3.57
CA ILE A 343 12.74 -21.90 -3.36
C ILE A 343 11.57 -22.24 -4.29
N GLN A 344 11.73 -23.20 -5.19
CA GLN A 344 10.69 -23.49 -6.19
C GLN A 344 9.42 -24.09 -5.56
N SER A 345 9.54 -25.00 -4.59
CA SER A 345 8.39 -25.66 -3.98
C SER A 345 8.38 -25.47 -2.47
N ALA A 346 7.24 -25.03 -1.93
CA ALA A 346 7.01 -24.89 -0.50
C ALA A 346 6.55 -26.21 0.17
N GLY A 347 6.10 -27.21 -0.62
CA GLY A 347 5.46 -28.41 -0.07
C GLY A 347 4.11 -28.13 0.61
N SER A 348 3.48 -26.99 0.30
CA SER A 348 2.14 -26.59 0.72
C SER A 348 1.21 -26.34 -0.46
N TYR A 349 -0.08 -26.37 -0.17
CA TYR A 349 -1.18 -26.16 -1.10
C TYR A 349 -2.13 -25.08 -0.55
N ALA A 350 -3.19 -24.78 -1.30
CA ALA A 350 -4.25 -23.83 -0.94
C ALA A 350 -3.84 -22.35 -0.76
N GLY A 351 -2.56 -22.02 -0.96
CA GLY A 351 -2.04 -20.65 -0.91
C GLY A 351 -2.57 -19.76 -2.03
N TYR A 352 -2.60 -18.46 -1.77
CA TYR A 352 -2.97 -17.46 -2.79
C TYR A 352 -2.05 -17.55 -4.02
N LYS A 353 -0.73 -17.69 -3.80
CA LYS A 353 0.27 -17.93 -4.85
C LYS A 353 -0.06 -19.18 -5.66
N ASP A 354 -0.34 -20.28 -4.99
CA ASP A 354 -0.59 -21.59 -5.61
C ASP A 354 -1.78 -21.50 -6.55
N TRP A 355 -2.88 -20.91 -6.07
CA TRP A 355 -4.08 -20.70 -6.86
C TRP A 355 -3.85 -19.77 -8.06
N PHE A 356 -3.09 -18.69 -7.87
CA PHE A 356 -2.76 -17.79 -8.97
C PHE A 356 -1.96 -18.51 -10.08
N ILE A 357 -0.93 -19.27 -9.70
CA ILE A 357 -0.12 -20.06 -10.65
C ILE A 357 -0.98 -21.15 -11.32
N GLN A 358 -1.85 -21.81 -10.55
CA GLN A 358 -2.72 -22.87 -11.05
C GLN A 358 -3.71 -22.37 -12.11
N ASP A 359 -4.38 -21.27 -11.86
CA ASP A 359 -5.53 -20.86 -12.68
C ASP A 359 -5.10 -19.88 -13.79
N TRP A 360 -4.11 -19.00 -13.53
CA TRP A 360 -3.66 -18.00 -14.51
C TRP A 360 -2.42 -18.41 -15.29
N ARG A 361 -1.63 -19.39 -14.82
CA ARG A 361 -0.33 -19.76 -15.43
C ARG A 361 0.61 -18.56 -15.57
N ARG A 362 0.62 -17.69 -14.55
CA ARG A 362 1.41 -16.46 -14.50
C ARG A 362 2.30 -16.43 -13.25
N PRO A 363 3.35 -15.60 -13.22
CA PRO A 363 4.27 -15.55 -12.09
C PRO A 363 3.57 -15.16 -10.78
N GLY A 364 3.69 -16.02 -9.77
CA GLY A 364 3.21 -15.78 -8.42
C GLY A 364 4.32 -16.06 -7.42
N PHE A 365 4.42 -15.23 -6.38
CA PHE A 365 5.48 -15.35 -5.38
C PHE A 365 4.93 -15.22 -3.97
N THR A 366 5.46 -16.02 -3.05
CA THR A 366 5.33 -15.85 -1.60
C THR A 366 6.68 -15.38 -1.10
N VAL A 367 6.74 -14.16 -0.58
CA VAL A 367 7.98 -13.53 -0.12
C VAL A 367 7.98 -13.52 1.40
N GLU A 368 8.81 -14.36 2.02
CA GLU A 368 8.93 -14.51 3.46
C GLU A 368 9.98 -13.53 4.02
N LEU A 369 9.51 -12.36 4.46
CA LEU A 369 10.34 -11.27 4.97
C LEU A 369 10.99 -11.60 6.32
N GLY A 370 12.19 -11.06 6.54
CA GLY A 370 12.89 -11.13 7.83
C GLY A 370 13.19 -12.56 8.31
N SER A 371 13.66 -12.67 9.55
CA SER A 371 14.07 -13.96 10.13
C SER A 371 13.76 -14.05 11.62
N GLY A 372 13.59 -15.27 12.14
CA GLY A 372 13.29 -15.52 13.55
C GLY A 372 11.95 -16.22 13.74
N THR A 373 11.16 -15.74 14.71
CA THR A 373 9.86 -16.30 15.07
C THR A 373 8.81 -15.21 15.05
N ASN A 374 7.69 -15.44 14.36
CA ASN A 374 6.55 -14.52 14.37
C ASN A 374 5.94 -14.34 15.76
N PRO A 375 5.46 -13.13 16.11
CA PRO A 375 5.57 -11.91 15.31
C PRO A 375 7.01 -11.39 15.32
N LEU A 376 7.54 -11.03 14.16
CA LEU A 376 8.91 -10.52 14.08
C LEU A 376 9.03 -9.22 14.89
N PRO A 377 10.14 -9.02 15.63
CA PRO A 377 10.34 -7.82 16.42
C PRO A 377 10.46 -6.59 15.50
N ILE A 378 9.77 -5.50 15.86
CA ILE A 378 9.77 -4.24 15.11
C ILE A 378 11.16 -3.61 14.94
N SER A 379 12.16 -4.05 15.73
CA SER A 379 13.55 -3.66 15.56
C SER A 379 14.14 -4.12 14.22
N GLN A 380 13.62 -5.19 13.60
CA GLN A 380 14.03 -5.65 12.26
C GLN A 380 13.45 -4.81 11.11
N PHE A 381 12.56 -3.84 11.40
CA PHE A 381 11.83 -3.11 10.37
C PHE A 381 12.72 -2.48 9.29
N ASP A 382 13.78 -1.78 9.70
CA ASP A 382 14.64 -1.06 8.74
C ASP A 382 15.41 -2.04 7.83
N ASP A 383 15.93 -3.13 8.40
CA ASP A 383 16.65 -4.17 7.64
C ASP A 383 15.69 -4.88 6.66
N ILE A 384 14.50 -5.28 7.13
CA ILE A 384 13.47 -5.89 6.28
C ILE A 384 13.08 -4.93 5.16
N TYR A 385 12.92 -3.64 5.45
CA TYR A 385 12.52 -2.65 4.46
C TYR A 385 13.58 -2.49 3.37
N GLU A 386 14.85 -2.35 3.76
CA GLU A 386 15.95 -2.19 2.81
C GLU A 386 16.10 -3.41 1.89
N GLU A 387 15.94 -4.62 2.43
CA GLU A 387 15.97 -5.87 1.66
C GLU A 387 14.75 -6.01 0.72
N ALA A 388 13.55 -5.72 1.22
CA ALA A 388 12.31 -5.82 0.45
C ALA A 388 12.20 -4.75 -0.66
N ARG A 389 12.82 -3.57 -0.47
CA ARG A 389 12.79 -2.46 -1.45
C ARG A 389 13.25 -2.90 -2.84
N GLY A 390 14.28 -3.74 -2.91
CA GLY A 390 14.76 -4.29 -4.18
C GLY A 390 13.69 -5.12 -4.89
N ILE A 391 13.02 -6.00 -4.15
CA ILE A 391 11.95 -6.88 -4.66
C ILE A 391 10.77 -6.04 -5.16
N PHE A 392 10.34 -5.04 -4.39
CA PHE A 392 9.24 -4.15 -4.79
C PHE A 392 9.53 -3.42 -6.12
N LEU A 393 10.76 -2.95 -6.33
CA LEU A 393 11.14 -2.31 -7.59
C LEU A 393 11.23 -3.33 -8.72
N ALA A 394 11.86 -4.48 -8.48
CA ALA A 394 12.00 -5.56 -9.46
C ALA A 394 10.66 -6.09 -9.96
N GLY A 395 9.67 -6.21 -9.07
CA GLY A 395 8.31 -6.58 -9.48
C GLY A 395 7.69 -5.62 -10.48
N LEU A 396 8.13 -4.35 -10.52
CA LEU A 396 7.65 -3.31 -11.43
C LEU A 396 8.47 -3.19 -12.72
N TYR A 397 9.81 -3.22 -12.67
CA TYR A 397 10.63 -2.97 -13.87
C TYR A 397 10.88 -4.21 -14.73
N MET A 398 10.89 -5.41 -14.14
CA MET A 398 10.94 -6.68 -14.89
C MET A 398 9.59 -6.96 -15.53
#